data_AF-A0A645FT21-F1
#
_entry.id   AF-A0A645FT21-F1
#
_cell.length_a   1.000
_cell.length_b   1.000
_cell.length_c   1.000
_cell.angle_alpha   90.00
_cell.angle_beta   90.00
_cell.angle_gamma   90.00
#
_symmetry.space_group_name_H-M   'P 1'
#
loop_
_entity.id
_entity.type
_entity.pdbx_description
1 polymer ?
#
loop_
_entity_poly.entity_id
_entity_poly.type
_entity_poly.pdbx_seq_one_letter_code
_entity_poly.pdbx_strand_id
1 'polypeptide(L)'
;MKVITKLRYKLNGAGFHDDRYTHLFVVDAKTGETTQLTHGDFNHGSATWSPCGKKVLFVAKRYEDADYVQHNDLYTVELSSGSIEQITSVEGQYLSPTYSPDGQWIAYYGHLNEAGPGSFAKLYCMPATGGQPQLISQDFDYAVGNSVGSDMTSASEMNRFGA
;
A
#
# COMPACT_ATOMS: atom_id res chain seq x y z
N MET A 1 23.67 15.06 19.57
CA MET A 1 23.01 13.88 20.18
C MET A 1 21.65 13.73 19.51
N LYS A 2 21.30 12.54 19.00
CA LYS A 2 20.02 12.29 18.35
C LYS A 2 19.18 11.41 19.25
N VAL A 3 17.97 11.83 19.57
CA VAL A 3 17.02 11.06 20.38
C VAL A 3 16.07 10.36 19.43
N ILE A 4 15.93 9.04 19.59
CA ILE A 4 15.03 8.21 18.78
C ILE A 4 13.80 7.88 19.62
N THR A 5 12.64 8.26 19.14
CA THR A 5 11.34 8.06 19.83
C THR A 5 10.40 7.12 19.08
N LYS A 6 10.76 6.74 17.85
CA LYS A 6 9.98 5.87 16.95
C LYS A 6 10.56 4.47 16.87
N LEU A 7 9.70 3.47 16.77
CA LEU A 7 10.10 2.06 16.66
C LEU A 7 10.74 1.80 15.29
N ARG A 8 10.17 2.38 14.23
CA ARG A 8 10.69 2.30 12.86
C ARG A 8 11.50 3.56 12.53
N TYR A 9 12.75 3.59 12.99
CA TYR A 9 13.61 4.77 12.85
C TYR A 9 14.66 4.69 11.73
N LYS A 10 14.91 3.49 11.19
CA LYS A 10 15.94 3.24 10.17
C LYS A 10 15.57 2.03 9.31
N LEU A 11 15.95 2.09 8.03
CA LEU A 11 15.95 0.94 7.13
C LEU A 11 17.39 0.64 6.66
N ASN A 12 17.72 -0.64 6.54
CA ASN A 12 18.98 -1.07 5.96
C ASN A 12 19.12 -0.55 4.52
N GLY A 13 20.27 0.03 4.18
CA GLY A 13 20.52 0.63 2.86
C GLY A 13 19.95 2.04 2.65
N ALA A 14 18.89 2.43 3.35
CA ALA A 14 18.28 3.78 3.21
C ALA A 14 18.65 4.74 4.35
N GLY A 15 19.18 4.24 5.46
CA GLY A 15 19.54 5.07 6.61
C GLY A 15 18.35 5.45 7.47
N PHE A 16 18.47 6.54 8.22
CA PHE A 16 17.44 7.01 9.14
C PHE A 16 16.25 7.61 8.38
N HIS A 17 15.04 7.36 8.88
CA HIS A 17 13.82 7.92 8.27
C HIS A 17 13.69 9.43 8.51
N ASP A 18 14.23 9.94 9.62
CA ASP A 18 14.31 11.39 9.95
C ASP A 18 12.95 12.09 9.91
N ASP A 19 11.91 11.43 10.42
CA ASP A 19 10.53 11.93 10.39
C ASP A 19 10.02 12.32 8.99
N ARG A 20 10.60 11.71 7.95
CA ARG A 20 10.14 11.85 6.57
C ARG A 20 9.08 10.81 6.25
N TYR A 21 8.06 11.27 5.53
CA TYR A 21 6.91 10.46 5.13
C TYR A 21 6.78 10.40 3.61
N THR A 22 6.27 9.27 3.13
CA THR A 22 5.94 9.09 1.72
C THR A 22 4.56 9.68 1.45
N HIS A 23 4.50 10.59 0.47
CA HIS A 23 3.27 11.24 0.03
C HIS A 23 3.01 11.00 -1.45
N LEU A 24 1.73 11.04 -1.82
CA LEU A 24 1.27 10.95 -3.19
C LEU A 24 1.23 12.34 -3.82
N PHE A 25 1.70 12.41 -5.06
CA PHE A 25 1.69 13.59 -5.91
C PHE A 25 1.07 13.21 -7.26
N VAL A 26 0.37 14.16 -7.86
CA VAL A 26 -0.05 14.10 -9.26
C VAL A 26 0.81 15.06 -10.05
N VAL A 27 1.29 14.59 -11.19
CA VAL A 27 2.06 15.39 -12.13
C VAL A 27 1.27 15.47 -13.42
N ASP A 28 1.01 16.68 -13.89
CA ASP A 28 0.52 16.88 -15.25
C ASP A 28 1.61 16.44 -16.23
N ALA A 29 1.31 15.43 -17.04
CA ALA A 29 2.30 14.82 -17.93
C ALA A 29 2.78 15.75 -19.05
N LYS A 30 2.04 16.82 -19.37
CA LYS A 30 2.38 17.78 -20.42
C LYS A 30 3.18 18.96 -19.89
N THR A 31 2.75 19.53 -18.76
CA THR A 31 3.34 20.75 -18.20
C THR A 31 4.39 20.46 -17.14
N GLY A 32 4.36 19.27 -16.53
CA GLY A 32 5.17 18.93 -15.36
C GLY A 32 4.66 19.57 -14.07
N GLU A 33 3.52 20.27 -14.10
CA GLU A 33 2.92 20.85 -12.91
C GLU A 33 2.60 19.75 -11.91
N THR A 34 3.04 19.95 -10.67
CA THR A 34 2.99 18.94 -9.62
C THR A 34 2.08 19.42 -8.50
N THR A 35 1.12 18.57 -8.09
CA THR A 35 0.21 18.82 -6.98
C THR A 35 0.32 17.71 -5.95
N GLN A 36 0.54 18.06 -4.69
CA GLN A 36 0.54 17.10 -3.59
C GLN A 36 -0.90 16.71 -3.21
N LEU A 37 -1.19 15.42 -3.14
CA LEU A 37 -2.53 14.93 -2.79
C LEU A 37 -2.67 14.59 -1.30
N THR A 38 -1.62 14.06 -0.68
CA THR A 38 -1.68 13.55 0.69
C THR A 38 -0.75 14.31 1.61
N HIS A 39 -1.17 14.48 2.87
CA HIS A 39 -0.45 15.23 3.89
C HIS A 39 -0.51 14.51 5.25
N GLY A 40 0.28 15.02 6.20
CA GLY A 40 0.34 14.56 7.58
C GLY A 40 1.49 13.58 7.84
N ASP A 41 1.54 13.07 9.06
CA ASP A 41 2.68 12.30 9.55
C ASP A 41 2.52 10.80 9.28
N PHE A 42 2.17 10.46 8.03
CA PHE A 42 1.82 9.11 7.61
C PHE A 42 2.46 8.75 6.26
N ASN A 43 2.83 7.48 6.11
CA ASN A 43 3.25 6.93 4.83
C ASN A 43 2.04 6.51 3.98
N HIS A 44 2.07 6.86 2.71
CA HIS A 44 1.04 6.55 1.71
C HIS A 44 1.68 5.74 0.57
N GLY A 45 1.03 4.67 0.13
CA GLY A 45 1.59 3.80 -0.90
C GLY A 45 0.54 2.99 -1.65
N SER A 46 0.99 2.15 -2.58
CA SER A 46 0.14 1.25 -3.39
C SER A 46 -1.03 1.97 -4.05
N ALA A 47 -0.77 3.14 -4.64
CA ALA A 47 -1.79 4.01 -5.18
C ALA A 47 -2.25 3.58 -6.58
N THR A 48 -3.54 3.73 -6.87
CA THR A 48 -4.14 3.48 -8.19
C THR A 48 -5.21 4.53 -8.50
N TRP A 49 -5.34 4.87 -9.77
CA TRP A 49 -6.40 5.74 -10.25
C TRP A 49 -7.75 5.02 -10.26
N SER A 50 -8.82 5.74 -9.95
CA SER A 50 -10.18 5.29 -10.28
C SER A 50 -10.37 5.25 -11.80
N PRO A 51 -11.23 4.37 -12.34
CA PRO A 51 -11.43 4.27 -13.79
C PRO A 51 -11.91 5.57 -14.43
N CYS A 52 -12.63 6.41 -13.68
CA CYS A 52 -13.09 7.72 -14.14
C CYS A 52 -12.07 8.84 -13.96
N GLY A 53 -10.89 8.57 -13.38
CA GLY A 53 -9.79 9.53 -13.19
C GLY A 53 -10.04 10.60 -12.12
N LYS A 54 -11.15 10.52 -11.36
CA LYS A 54 -11.52 11.54 -10.37
C LYS A 54 -10.92 11.30 -8.98
N LYS A 55 -10.61 10.05 -8.66
CA LYS A 55 -10.09 9.64 -7.35
C LYS A 55 -8.79 8.86 -7.49
N VAL A 56 -7.96 8.93 -6.46
CA VAL A 56 -6.84 8.01 -6.26
C VAL A 56 -7.13 7.17 -5.03
N LEU A 57 -7.11 5.84 -5.18
CA LEU A 57 -7.16 4.86 -4.10
C LEU A 57 -5.75 4.56 -3.63
N PHE A 58 -5.53 4.42 -2.33
CA PHE A 58 -4.22 4.14 -1.76
C PHE A 58 -4.31 3.42 -0.42
N VAL A 59 -3.18 2.84 0.00
CA VAL A 59 -3.00 2.20 1.31
C VAL A 59 -2.25 3.16 2.22
N ALA A 60 -2.70 3.31 3.47
CA ALA A 60 -1.99 4.07 4.49
C ALA A 60 -2.25 3.55 5.90
N LYS A 61 -1.37 3.93 6.85
CA LYS A 61 -1.59 3.78 8.29
C LYS A 61 -1.79 5.17 8.90
N ARG A 62 -3.03 5.67 8.90
CA ARG A 62 -3.35 7.04 9.38
C ARG A 62 -3.81 7.03 10.85
N TYR A 63 -2.97 6.47 11.73
CA TYR A 63 -3.20 6.37 13.17
C TYR A 63 -2.09 7.07 13.96
N GLU A 64 -2.40 7.63 15.13
CA GLU A 64 -1.44 8.34 15.97
C GLU A 64 -0.24 7.45 16.38
N ASP A 65 -0.50 6.17 16.61
CA ASP A 65 0.46 5.14 17.02
C ASP A 65 0.84 4.17 15.87
N ALA A 66 0.84 4.66 14.62
CA ALA A 66 1.06 3.85 13.41
C ALA A 66 2.31 2.95 13.43
N ASP A 67 3.31 3.28 14.24
CA ASP A 67 4.53 2.48 14.46
C ASP A 67 4.27 1.15 15.18
N TYR A 68 3.24 1.10 16.04
CA TYR A 68 2.83 -0.07 16.82
C TYR A 68 1.71 -0.87 16.15
N VAL A 69 0.96 -0.22 15.26
CA VAL A 69 -0.15 -0.82 14.53
C VAL A 69 0.34 -1.72 13.39
N GLN A 70 -0.11 -2.97 13.34
CA GLN A 70 0.26 -3.93 12.28
C GLN A 70 -0.71 -3.95 11.09
N HIS A 71 -1.91 -3.40 11.25
CA HIS A 71 -2.91 -3.24 10.19
C HIS A 71 -2.72 -1.93 9.40
N ASN A 72 -3.43 -1.80 8.29
CA ASN A 72 -3.50 -0.58 7.48
C ASN A 72 -4.93 -0.46 6.92
N ASP A 73 -5.21 0.62 6.20
CA ASP A 73 -6.53 0.88 5.64
C ASP A 73 -6.44 1.32 4.18
N LEU A 74 -7.55 1.16 3.47
CA LEU A 74 -7.74 1.75 2.15
C LEU A 74 -8.41 3.11 2.27
N TYR A 75 -7.88 4.06 1.52
CA TYR A 75 -8.38 5.42 1.45
C TYR A 75 -8.53 5.86 0.00
N THR A 76 -9.46 6.77 -0.25
CA THR A 76 -9.54 7.51 -1.50
C THR A 76 -9.27 8.99 -1.27
N VAL A 77 -8.60 9.64 -2.23
CA VAL A 77 -8.52 11.09 -2.31
C VAL A 77 -9.21 11.56 -3.58
N GLU A 78 -10.14 12.50 -3.44
CA GLU A 78 -10.83 13.16 -4.56
C GLU A 78 -9.96 14.29 -5.11
N LEU A 79 -9.69 14.30 -6.41
CA LEU A 79 -8.78 15.28 -7.01
C LEU A 79 -9.31 16.72 -6.92
N SER A 80 -10.64 16.89 -7.04
CA SER A 80 -11.27 18.21 -7.11
C SER A 80 -11.25 18.96 -5.78
N SER A 81 -11.35 18.23 -4.67
CA SER A 81 -11.45 18.79 -3.31
C SER A 81 -10.21 18.52 -2.45
N GLY A 82 -9.40 17.51 -2.80
CA GLY A 82 -8.36 16.96 -1.92
C GLY A 82 -8.92 16.19 -0.72
N SER A 83 -10.22 15.90 -0.67
CA SER A 83 -10.84 15.21 0.46
C SER A 83 -10.39 13.75 0.51
N ILE A 84 -9.86 13.33 1.66
CA ILE A 84 -9.45 11.95 1.93
C ILE A 84 -10.56 11.25 2.72
N GLU A 85 -10.99 10.09 2.23
CA GLU A 85 -12.00 9.24 2.87
C GLU A 85 -11.44 7.83 3.09
N GLN A 86 -11.65 7.27 4.29
CA GLN A 86 -11.41 5.86 4.56
C GLN A 86 -12.56 5.03 4.01
N ILE A 87 -12.28 3.95 3.29
CA ILE A 87 -13.31 3.09 2.69
C ILE A 87 -13.40 1.70 3.35
N THR A 88 -12.40 1.31 4.13
CA THR A 88 -12.38 0.07 4.91
C THR A 88 -13.03 0.27 6.28
N SER A 89 -13.77 -0.75 6.71
CA SER A 89 -14.50 -0.77 7.99
C SER A 89 -14.14 -1.95 8.89
N VAL A 90 -13.25 -2.82 8.43
CA VAL A 90 -12.78 -4.01 9.14
C VAL A 90 -11.28 -3.85 9.37
N GLU A 91 -10.81 -4.22 10.56
CA GLU A 91 -9.37 -4.18 10.84
C GLU A 91 -8.65 -5.25 10.04
N GLY A 92 -7.61 -4.88 9.30
CA GLY A 92 -6.92 -5.82 8.42
C GLY A 92 -5.67 -5.27 7.76
N GLN A 93 -5.03 -6.10 6.96
CA GLN A 93 -3.96 -5.66 6.07
C GLN A 93 -4.49 -5.69 4.65
N TYR A 94 -4.33 -4.58 3.94
CA TYR A 94 -4.78 -4.38 2.57
C TYR A 94 -3.56 -4.07 1.70
N LEU A 95 -3.38 -4.85 0.63
CA LEU A 95 -2.21 -4.79 -0.24
C LEU A 95 -2.64 -4.75 -1.71
N SER A 96 -1.90 -3.94 -2.48
CA SER A 96 -2.05 -3.76 -3.93
C SER A 96 -3.51 -3.65 -4.40
N PRO A 97 -4.27 -2.65 -3.90
CA PRO A 97 -5.65 -2.49 -4.30
C PRO A 97 -5.76 -2.09 -5.78
N THR A 98 -6.80 -2.57 -6.46
CA THR A 98 -7.11 -2.23 -7.85
C THR A 98 -8.60 -2.10 -8.06
N TYR A 99 -9.02 -1.14 -8.89
CA TYR A 99 -10.42 -1.00 -9.27
C TYR A 99 -10.80 -2.01 -10.36
N SER A 100 -12.05 -2.48 -10.33
CA SER A 100 -12.65 -3.11 -11.49
C SER A 100 -12.79 -2.08 -12.64
N PRO A 101 -12.83 -2.52 -13.91
CA PRO A 101 -12.95 -1.62 -15.06
C PRO A 101 -14.19 -0.72 -15.01
N ASP A 102 -15.29 -1.21 -14.44
CA ASP A 102 -16.53 -0.46 -14.26
C ASP A 102 -16.53 0.46 -13.02
N GLY A 103 -15.48 0.40 -12.20
CA GLY A 103 -15.31 1.19 -10.99
C GLY A 103 -16.25 0.81 -9.83
N GLN A 104 -16.99 -0.29 -9.94
CA GLN A 104 -17.94 -0.72 -8.91
C GLN A 104 -17.27 -1.50 -7.77
N TRP A 105 -16.11 -2.11 -8.04
CA TRP A 105 -15.42 -3.00 -7.13
C TRP A 105 -13.96 -2.61 -6.95
N ILE A 106 -13.42 -2.98 -5.80
CA ILE A 106 -11.99 -2.95 -5.50
C ILE A 106 -11.57 -4.37 -5.16
N ALA A 107 -10.57 -4.89 -5.88
CA ALA A 107 -9.88 -6.12 -5.54
C ALA A 107 -8.59 -5.79 -4.79
N TYR A 108 -8.24 -6.60 -3.80
CA TYR A 108 -6.98 -6.50 -3.06
C TYR A 108 -6.63 -7.86 -2.47
N TYR A 109 -5.37 -8.07 -2.12
CA TYR A 109 -4.98 -9.21 -1.28
C TYR A 109 -4.55 -8.73 0.10
N GLY A 110 -4.65 -9.60 1.10
CA GLY A 110 -4.47 -9.20 2.48
C GLY A 110 -5.24 -10.10 3.45
N HIS A 111 -5.49 -9.64 4.67
CA HIS A 111 -6.22 -10.43 5.67
C HIS A 111 -7.09 -9.51 6.54
N LEU A 112 -8.14 -10.08 7.16
CA LEU A 112 -9.10 -9.34 7.99
C LEU A 112 -8.83 -9.56 9.48
N ASN A 113 -7.53 -9.64 9.81
CA ASN A 113 -6.98 -9.87 11.13
C ASN A 113 -7.60 -11.05 11.92
N GLU A 114 -8.10 -12.08 11.24
CA GLU A 114 -8.85 -13.18 11.86
C GLU A 114 -8.05 -14.00 12.89
N ALA A 115 -6.71 -13.99 12.80
CA ALA A 115 -5.79 -14.71 13.68
C ALA A 115 -4.65 -13.80 14.20
N GLY A 116 -4.86 -12.48 14.24
CA GLY A 116 -3.82 -11.55 14.66
C GLY A 116 -2.58 -11.62 13.75
N PRO A 117 -1.36 -11.61 14.31
CA PRO A 117 -0.11 -11.77 13.57
C PRO A 117 0.01 -13.08 12.76
N GLY A 118 -0.81 -14.10 13.06
CA GLY A 118 -0.84 -15.37 12.33
C GLY A 118 -1.80 -15.40 11.14
N SER A 119 -2.42 -14.27 10.79
CA SER A 119 -3.37 -14.19 9.68
C SER A 119 -2.66 -14.35 8.34
N PHE A 120 -3.25 -15.14 7.44
CA PHE A 120 -2.72 -15.38 6.10
C PHE A 120 -3.40 -14.50 5.07
N ALA A 121 -2.60 -14.02 4.10
CA ALA A 121 -3.13 -13.25 3.00
C ALA A 121 -4.03 -14.09 2.08
N LYS A 122 -5.22 -13.59 1.79
CA LYS A 122 -6.25 -14.11 0.88
C LYS A 122 -6.62 -13.02 -0.13
N LEU A 123 -7.38 -13.39 -1.17
CA LEU A 123 -7.89 -12.44 -2.16
C LEU A 123 -9.32 -12.02 -1.83
N TYR A 124 -9.55 -10.71 -1.81
CA TYR A 124 -10.85 -10.12 -1.50
C TYR A 124 -11.29 -9.15 -2.59
N CYS A 125 -12.61 -9.01 -2.72
CA CYS A 125 -13.25 -7.91 -3.43
C CYS A 125 -14.19 -7.16 -2.48
N MET A 126 -14.32 -5.84 -2.64
CA MET A 126 -15.28 -5.02 -1.90
C MET A 126 -15.91 -3.96 -2.80
N PRO A 127 -17.09 -3.42 -2.46
CA PRO A 127 -17.64 -2.28 -3.19
C PRO A 127 -16.68 -1.09 -3.16
N ALA A 128 -16.56 -0.40 -4.30
CA ALA A 128 -15.69 0.77 -4.44
C ALA A 128 -16.09 1.95 -3.53
N THR A 129 -17.35 1.98 -3.08
CA THR A 129 -17.90 2.93 -2.12
C THR A 129 -17.52 2.62 -0.67
N GLY A 130 -16.77 1.54 -0.44
CA GLY A 130 -16.58 0.98 0.89
C GLY A 130 -17.67 -0.03 1.25
N GLY A 131 -17.39 -0.83 2.27
CA GLY A 131 -18.32 -1.85 2.77
C GLY A 131 -17.66 -3.18 3.08
N GLN A 132 -18.49 -4.20 3.28
CA GLN A 132 -18.04 -5.53 3.68
C GLN A 132 -17.25 -6.21 2.56
N PRO A 133 -16.06 -6.73 2.85
CA PRO A 133 -15.26 -7.48 1.89
C PRO A 133 -15.80 -8.88 1.66
N GLN A 134 -15.71 -9.34 0.42
CA GLN A 134 -16.06 -10.68 -0.03
C GLN A 134 -14.79 -11.46 -0.32
N LEU A 135 -14.65 -12.64 0.29
CA LEU A 135 -13.56 -13.56 0.02
C LEU A 135 -13.76 -14.21 -1.35
N ILE A 136 -12.75 -14.10 -2.22
CA ILE A 136 -12.79 -14.68 -3.57
C ILE A 136 -11.97 -15.97 -3.63
N SER A 137 -10.88 -16.06 -2.87
CA SER A 137 -9.99 -17.23 -2.87
C SER A 137 -10.39 -18.27 -1.82
N GLN A 138 -11.69 -18.56 -1.65
CA GLN A 138 -12.17 -19.47 -0.61
C GLN A 138 -11.67 -20.91 -0.81
N ASP A 139 -11.62 -21.36 -2.08
CA ASP A 139 -11.20 -22.71 -2.47
C ASP A 139 -9.70 -22.80 -2.78
N PHE A 140 -8.90 -21.79 -2.38
CA PHE A 140 -7.47 -21.77 -2.62
C PHE A 140 -6.70 -21.99 -1.32
N ASP A 141 -5.97 -23.10 -1.26
CA ASP A 141 -5.37 -23.61 -0.01
C ASP A 141 -4.00 -22.99 0.34
N TYR A 142 -3.48 -22.09 -0.52
CA TYR A 142 -2.20 -21.41 -0.29
C TYR A 142 -2.41 -19.93 0.02
N ALA A 143 -1.49 -19.35 0.79
CA ALA A 143 -1.48 -17.90 0.97
C ALA A 143 -1.18 -17.17 -0.35
N VAL A 144 -1.97 -16.14 -0.64
CA VAL A 144 -1.82 -15.29 -1.82
C VAL A 144 -0.68 -14.30 -1.59
N GLY A 145 0.19 -14.10 -2.58
CA GLY A 145 1.25 -13.08 -2.51
C GLY A 145 2.51 -13.50 -1.74
N ASN A 146 2.70 -14.80 -1.50
CA ASN A 146 3.95 -15.30 -0.92
C ASN A 146 5.16 -14.90 -1.79
N SER A 147 6.22 -14.47 -1.13
CA SER A 147 7.52 -14.23 -1.74
C SER A 147 8.59 -15.03 -1.00
N VAL A 148 9.62 -15.45 -1.71
CA VAL A 148 10.82 -16.05 -1.13
C VAL A 148 11.99 -15.10 -1.38
N GLY A 149 12.63 -14.66 -0.30
CA GLY A 149 13.92 -13.99 -0.38
C GLY A 149 15.01 -15.06 -0.45
N SER A 150 15.89 -14.97 -1.45
CA SER A 150 17.11 -15.78 -1.50
C SER A 150 18.32 -14.86 -1.44
N ASP A 151 19.31 -15.27 -0.66
CA ASP A 151 20.65 -14.67 -0.59
C ASP A 151 21.59 -15.23 -1.67
N MET A 152 21.10 -16.08 -2.55
CA MET A 152 21.86 -16.59 -3.68
C MET A 152 22.03 -15.48 -4.73
N THR A 153 23.26 -15.00 -4.87
CA THR A 153 23.67 -14.22 -6.04
C THR A 153 23.52 -15.10 -7.29
N SER A 154 22.92 -14.57 -8.37
CA SER A 154 22.96 -15.28 -9.65
C SER A 154 24.41 -15.40 -10.08
N ALA A 155 24.92 -16.63 -10.26
CA ALA A 155 26.22 -16.89 -10.87
C ALA A 155 26.16 -16.53 -12.36
N SER A 156 26.12 -15.25 -12.70
CA SER A 156 26.48 -14.79 -14.03
C SER A 156 27.98 -14.57 -14.04
N GLU A 157 28.72 -15.59 -14.47
CA GLU A 157 30.09 -15.40 -14.93
C GLU A 157 30.06 -14.35 -16.05
N MET A 158 30.64 -13.18 -15.79
CA MET A 158 31.06 -12.26 -16.84
C MET A 158 32.16 -12.95 -17.64
N ASN A 159 31.78 -13.62 -18.73
CA ASN A 159 32.72 -13.91 -19.81
C ASN A 159 33.19 -12.56 -20.37
N ARG A 160 34.29 -12.05 -19.83
CA ARG A 160 35.08 -10.99 -20.44
C ARG A 160 35.70 -11.58 -21.70
N PHE A 161 35.17 -11.18 -22.86
CA PHE A 161 35.85 -11.40 -24.13
C PHE A 161 37.24 -10.75 -24.06
N GLY A 162 38.28 -11.56 -24.25
CA GLY A 162 39.65 -11.13 -24.44
C GLY A 162 40.10 -11.42 -25.87
N ALA A 163 40.80 -10.42 -26.43
CA ALA A 163 41.49 -10.33 -27.72
C ALA A 163 40.61 -10.23 -28.98
#